data_AF-A0A1C2BSU2-F1
#
_entry.id   AF-A0A1C2BSU2-F1
#
_cell.length_a   1.000
_cell.length_b   1.000
_cell.length_c   1.000
_cell.angle_alpha   90.00
_cell.angle_beta   90.00
_cell.angle_gamma   90.00
#
_symmetry.space_group_name_H-M   'P 1'
#
loop_
_entity.id
_entity.type
_entity.pdbx_description
1 polymer ?
#
loop_
_entity_poly.entity_id
_entity_poly.type
_entity_poly.pdbx_seq_one_letter_code
_entity_poly.pdbx_strand_id
1 'polypeptide(L)'
;MFTYVVNKCAAVRLSLLLLAALLLSACVAPALLLSPQGQLMWAIMKPMVGLDPKEVNLFEQPLIKKRLEPLLGEHYQTAVSLLNTADEIKQQGPLFYVASNYTPIPQLAEKAGFVWNAETNQMAVLISKGGVTEIFAEAVEKKAKAVLPVWPDELVDYAKMASNPEQLLQQQLEQQKQQLLEQPQQQLQQAIEAQKQQLIDAPKQQLKQAIDAQKQQLIEAPKQQLEQAIDAQKQQLIEAPKQQLERAIDAQKQQLIDAPKQQLEQAIDAQKQQLIDAPKQQLQQAIEAQLQPLSEQPEPQLKKLAAPVPKQD
;
A
#
# COMPACT_ATOMS: atom_id res chain seq x y z
N MET A 1 -84.87 8.71 56.21
CA MET A 1 -84.34 9.07 54.88
C MET A 1 -83.71 10.47 54.80
N PHE A 2 -84.04 11.42 55.68
CA PHE A 2 -83.53 12.81 55.59
C PHE A 2 -82.06 13.01 56.02
N THR A 3 -81.50 12.17 56.88
CA THR A 3 -80.10 12.30 57.35
C THR A 3 -79.06 11.82 56.33
N TYR A 4 -79.44 10.94 55.40
CA TYR A 4 -78.51 10.34 54.43
C TYR A 4 -78.23 11.27 53.23
N VAL A 5 -79.17 12.14 52.88
CA VAL A 5 -79.05 13.07 51.73
C VAL A 5 -78.17 14.28 52.08
N VAL A 6 -78.24 14.78 53.32
CA VAL A 6 -77.43 15.92 53.79
C VAL A 6 -75.94 15.57 53.83
N ASN A 7 -75.59 14.34 54.25
CA ASN A 7 -74.19 13.89 54.31
C ASN A 7 -73.55 13.69 52.92
N LYS A 8 -74.30 13.22 51.92
CA LYS A 8 -73.78 13.10 50.54
C LYS A 8 -73.54 14.47 49.91
N CYS A 9 -74.39 15.45 50.19
CA CYS A 9 -74.23 16.81 49.65
C CYS A 9 -73.04 17.54 50.29
N ALA A 10 -72.77 17.30 51.58
CA ALA A 10 -71.59 17.83 52.27
C ALA A 10 -70.29 17.18 51.79
N ALA A 11 -70.29 15.85 51.58
CA ALA A 11 -69.13 15.12 51.07
C ALA A 11 -68.72 15.54 49.65
N VAL A 12 -69.69 15.75 48.75
CA VAL A 12 -69.41 16.22 47.38
C VAL A 12 -68.86 17.65 47.39
N ARG A 13 -69.36 18.54 48.25
CA ARG A 13 -68.82 19.91 48.39
C ARG A 13 -67.42 19.93 49.00
N LEU A 14 -67.14 19.04 49.96
CA LEU A 14 -65.82 18.89 50.55
C LEU A 14 -64.81 18.33 49.54
N SER A 15 -65.19 17.29 48.78
CA SER A 15 -64.35 16.76 47.69
C SER A 15 -64.13 17.77 46.57
N LEU A 16 -65.13 18.58 46.19
CA LEU A 16 -64.98 19.62 45.18
C LEU A 16 -64.05 20.75 45.66
N LEU A 17 -64.12 21.14 46.93
CA LEU A 17 -63.21 22.12 47.54
C LEU A 17 -61.77 21.58 47.66
N LEU A 18 -61.60 20.30 47.98
CA LEU A 18 -60.29 19.66 48.07
C LEU A 18 -59.65 19.48 46.68
N LEU A 19 -60.45 19.15 45.66
CA LEU A 19 -60.01 19.06 44.27
C LEU A 19 -59.68 20.44 43.70
N ALA A 20 -60.45 21.48 44.03
CA ALA A 20 -60.15 22.86 43.65
C ALA A 20 -58.86 23.38 44.32
N ALA A 21 -58.62 23.06 45.59
CA ALA A 21 -57.38 23.41 46.30
C ALA A 21 -56.15 22.68 45.73
N LEU A 22 -56.30 21.43 45.25
CA LEU A 22 -55.26 20.66 44.58
C LEU A 22 -54.97 21.16 43.15
N LEU A 23 -55.95 21.72 42.45
CA LEU A 23 -55.78 22.29 41.11
C LEU A 23 -55.19 23.70 41.14
N LEU A 24 -55.49 24.51 42.18
CA LEU A 24 -54.88 25.83 42.34
C LEU A 24 -53.39 25.76 42.73
N SER A 25 -52.96 24.72 43.45
CA SER A 25 -51.55 24.54 43.84
C SER A 25 -50.66 24.01 42.71
N ALA A 26 -51.24 23.49 41.62
CA ALA A 26 -50.48 22.98 40.47
C ALA A 26 -50.05 24.08 39.48
N CYS A 27 -50.65 25.28 39.51
CA CYS A 27 -50.35 26.35 38.54
C CYS A 27 -49.27 27.34 39.03
N VAL A 28 -48.86 27.28 40.29
CA VAL A 28 -47.85 28.19 40.89
C VAL A 28 -46.50 27.51 41.15
N ALA A 29 -46.41 26.20 40.88
CA ALA A 29 -45.30 25.35 41.29
C ALA A 29 -43.92 25.74 40.72
N PRO A 30 -43.75 26.25 39.48
CA PRO A 30 -42.41 26.61 39.00
C PRO A 30 -41.83 27.87 39.65
N ALA A 31 -42.69 28.82 40.07
CA ALA A 31 -42.23 30.11 40.60
C ALA A 31 -41.77 30.02 42.05
N LEU A 32 -42.43 29.20 42.88
CA LEU A 32 -42.16 29.11 44.32
C LEU A 32 -40.85 28.38 44.69
N LEU A 33 -40.23 27.70 43.72
CA LEU A 33 -38.94 26.99 43.91
C LEU A 33 -37.73 27.91 43.72
N LEU A 34 -37.93 29.09 43.11
CA LEU A 34 -36.88 30.08 42.87
C LEU A 34 -36.73 31.01 44.08
N SER A 35 -35.51 31.46 44.35
CA SER A 35 -35.28 32.55 45.30
C SER A 35 -36.00 33.83 44.81
N PRO A 36 -36.45 34.73 45.71
CA PRO A 36 -37.11 35.98 45.30
C PRO A 36 -36.29 36.81 44.31
N GLN A 37 -34.97 36.81 44.44
CA GLN A 37 -34.04 37.45 43.51
C GLN A 37 -33.96 36.70 42.17
N GLY A 38 -33.99 35.36 42.19
CA GLY A 38 -34.04 34.51 41.00
C GLY A 38 -35.35 34.66 40.23
N GLN A 39 -36.49 34.87 40.90
CA GLN A 39 -37.78 35.14 40.25
C GLN A 39 -37.76 36.47 39.47
N LEU A 40 -37.15 37.51 40.05
CA LEU A 40 -37.01 38.81 39.40
C LEU A 40 -36.11 38.70 38.16
N MET A 41 -34.96 38.03 38.29
CA MET A 41 -34.06 37.78 37.17
C MET A 41 -34.74 36.93 36.08
N TRP A 42 -35.51 35.91 36.47
CA TRP A 42 -36.28 35.08 35.55
C TRP A 42 -37.31 35.88 34.76
N ALA A 43 -38.05 36.77 35.43
CA ALA A 43 -39.07 37.62 34.80
C ALA A 43 -38.48 38.58 33.76
N ILE A 44 -37.22 38.97 33.94
CA ILE A 44 -36.47 39.78 32.98
C ILE A 44 -35.96 38.90 31.85
N MET A 45 -35.25 37.80 32.16
CA MET A 45 -34.60 36.95 31.17
C MET A 45 -35.58 36.23 30.24
N LYS A 46 -36.73 35.78 30.75
CA LYS A 46 -37.63 34.89 30.01
C LYS A 46 -38.27 35.55 28.77
N PRO A 47 -38.79 36.79 28.83
CA PRO A 47 -39.26 37.50 27.64
C PRO A 47 -38.16 37.82 26.60
N MET A 48 -36.88 37.80 27.00
CA MET A 48 -35.77 38.17 26.12
C MET A 48 -35.19 36.99 25.33
N VAL A 49 -35.59 35.76 25.63
CA VAL A 49 -35.13 34.57 24.89
C VAL A 49 -35.56 34.66 23.43
N GLY A 50 -34.63 34.46 22.51
CA GLY A 50 -34.81 34.60 21.06
C GLY A 50 -34.62 36.03 20.53
N LEU A 51 -34.28 36.98 21.39
CA LEU A 51 -33.96 38.36 21.00
C LEU A 51 -32.45 38.58 20.98
N ASP A 52 -32.00 39.50 20.13
CA ASP A 52 -30.60 39.95 20.09
C ASP A 52 -30.24 40.66 21.41
N PRO A 53 -29.18 40.22 22.13
CA PRO A 53 -28.79 40.78 23.42
C PRO A 53 -28.37 42.26 23.35
N LYS A 54 -27.85 42.72 22.21
CA LYS A 54 -27.47 44.11 21.98
C LYS A 54 -28.71 44.98 21.81
N GLU A 55 -29.69 44.53 21.02
CA GLU A 55 -30.94 45.27 20.77
C GLU A 55 -31.76 45.44 22.06
N VAL A 56 -31.80 44.42 22.92
CA VAL A 56 -32.50 44.51 24.22
C VAL A 56 -31.64 45.09 25.34
N ASN A 57 -30.42 45.51 25.03
CA ASN A 57 -29.44 46.03 25.98
C ASN A 57 -29.28 45.13 27.22
N LEU A 58 -29.21 43.80 27.00
CA LEU A 58 -29.24 42.78 28.05
C LEU A 58 -28.22 43.09 29.17
N PHE A 59 -26.98 43.37 28.79
CA PHE A 59 -25.89 43.57 29.73
C PHE A 59 -25.89 44.95 30.39
N GLU A 60 -26.68 45.91 29.87
CA GLU A 60 -26.88 47.22 30.49
C GLU A 60 -28.09 47.25 31.44
N GLN A 61 -28.89 46.16 31.49
CA GLN A 61 -29.98 46.04 32.44
C GLN A 61 -29.44 46.17 33.88
N PRO A 62 -30.00 47.06 34.72
CA PRO A 62 -29.42 47.37 36.04
C PRO A 62 -29.19 46.15 36.94
N LEU A 63 -30.01 45.12 36.84
CA LEU A 63 -29.88 43.90 37.64
C LEU A 63 -28.74 42.98 37.16
N ILE A 64 -28.47 42.96 35.87
CA ILE A 64 -27.42 42.14 35.25
C ILE A 64 -26.09 42.86 35.39
N LYS A 65 -26.05 44.14 35.02
CA LYS A 65 -24.88 45.01 35.11
C LYS A 65 -24.28 45.04 36.52
N LYS A 66 -25.12 45.29 37.55
CA LYS A 66 -24.67 45.36 38.95
C LYS A 66 -24.00 44.10 39.46
N ARG A 67 -24.24 42.95 38.83
CA ARG A 67 -23.62 41.67 39.19
C ARG A 67 -22.40 41.38 38.31
N LEU A 68 -22.46 41.68 37.02
CA LEU A 68 -21.38 41.41 36.07
C LEU A 68 -20.20 42.37 36.21
N GLU A 69 -20.45 43.66 36.44
CA GLU A 69 -19.39 44.68 36.56
C GLU A 69 -18.38 44.37 37.69
N PRO A 70 -18.81 44.07 38.94
CA PRO A 70 -17.86 43.65 39.98
C PRO A 70 -17.27 42.25 39.75
N LEU A 71 -17.96 41.37 39.03
CA LEU A 71 -17.49 40.01 38.73
C LEU A 71 -16.35 40.01 37.70
N LEU A 72 -16.45 40.85 36.68
CA LEU A 72 -15.53 40.92 35.56
C LEU A 72 -14.44 41.98 35.74
N GLY A 73 -14.69 43.02 36.54
CA GLY A 73 -13.75 44.13 36.74
C GLY A 73 -13.32 44.75 35.41
N GLU A 74 -12.01 44.78 35.16
CA GLU A 74 -11.43 45.35 33.94
C GLU A 74 -11.86 44.62 32.64
N HIS A 75 -12.33 43.37 32.75
CA HIS A 75 -12.78 42.57 31.61
C HIS A 75 -14.22 42.85 31.19
N TYR A 76 -14.98 43.66 31.95
CA TYR A 76 -16.41 43.90 31.70
C TYR A 76 -16.69 44.41 30.29
N GLN A 77 -16.01 45.49 29.87
CA GLN A 77 -16.24 46.12 28.58
C GLN A 77 -15.91 45.17 27.41
N THR A 78 -14.82 44.41 27.54
CA THR A 78 -14.41 43.41 26.54
C THR A 78 -15.43 42.28 26.44
N ALA A 79 -15.88 41.76 27.59
CA ALA A 79 -16.89 40.70 27.63
C ALA A 79 -18.20 41.14 26.99
N VAL A 80 -18.72 42.31 27.34
CA VAL A 80 -19.97 42.84 26.78
C VAL A 80 -19.84 43.11 25.28
N SER A 81 -18.70 43.65 24.83
CA SER A 81 -18.43 43.85 23.40
C SER A 81 -18.50 42.55 22.61
N LEU A 82 -17.92 41.46 23.14
CA LEU A 82 -17.98 40.15 22.52
C LEU A 82 -19.38 39.54 22.61
N LEU A 83 -20.03 39.59 23.77
CA LEU A 83 -21.36 38.99 23.95
C LEU A 83 -22.44 39.67 23.11
N ASN A 84 -22.28 40.96 22.83
CA ASN A 84 -23.15 41.72 21.92
C ASN A 84 -22.96 41.35 20.43
N THR A 85 -22.06 40.43 20.08
CA THR A 85 -21.99 39.86 18.72
C THR A 85 -22.89 38.64 18.54
N ALA A 86 -23.48 38.11 19.62
CA ALA A 86 -24.39 36.98 19.55
C ALA A 86 -25.70 37.37 18.86
N ASP A 87 -26.28 36.45 18.09
CA ASP A 87 -27.55 36.71 17.37
C ASP A 87 -28.75 36.69 18.31
N GLU A 88 -28.71 35.85 19.36
CA GLU A 88 -29.85 35.64 20.24
C GLU A 88 -29.46 35.23 21.65
N ILE A 89 -30.33 35.56 22.59
CA ILE A 89 -30.35 35.02 23.95
C ILE A 89 -31.02 33.65 23.90
N LYS A 90 -30.32 32.62 24.36
CA LYS A 90 -30.79 31.23 24.29
C LYS A 90 -31.17 30.69 25.66
N GLN A 91 -31.96 29.62 25.67
CA GLN A 91 -32.30 28.89 26.88
C GLN A 91 -32.09 27.39 26.68
N GLN A 92 -31.35 26.74 27.58
CA GLN A 92 -31.14 25.29 27.65
C GLN A 92 -31.47 24.78 29.06
N GLY A 93 -32.63 24.15 29.22
CA GLY A 93 -33.11 23.74 30.53
C GLY A 93 -33.23 24.94 31.49
N PRO A 94 -32.59 24.92 32.68
CA PRO A 94 -32.58 26.04 33.61
C PRO A 94 -31.58 27.16 33.24
N LEU A 95 -30.77 26.96 32.19
CA LEU A 95 -29.73 27.91 31.80
C LEU A 95 -30.28 28.91 30.79
N PHE A 96 -30.07 30.19 31.08
CA PHE A 96 -30.21 31.27 30.13
C PHE A 96 -28.82 31.74 29.75
N TYR A 97 -28.51 31.81 28.47
CA TYR A 97 -27.14 32.05 28.04
C TYR A 97 -27.05 32.85 26.76
N VAL A 98 -25.88 33.45 26.57
CA VAL A 98 -25.49 34.17 25.36
C VAL A 98 -24.10 33.65 24.97
N ALA A 99 -23.95 33.24 23.72
CA ALA A 99 -22.68 32.78 23.17
C ALA A 99 -22.32 33.69 21.99
N SER A 100 -21.16 34.36 22.06
CA SER A 100 -20.75 35.31 21.03
C SER A 100 -20.54 34.61 19.68
N ASN A 101 -20.84 35.30 18.60
CA ASN A 101 -20.42 34.90 17.26
C ASN A 101 -18.98 35.37 17.07
N TYR A 102 -18.06 34.44 16.85
CA TYR A 102 -16.61 34.66 16.77
C TYR A 102 -16.19 35.93 16.03
N THR A 103 -15.07 36.52 16.46
CA THR A 103 -14.41 37.59 15.71
C THR A 103 -13.96 37.09 14.32
N PRO A 104 -14.14 37.87 13.23
CA PRO A 104 -13.80 37.46 11.86
C PRO A 104 -12.28 37.36 11.56
N ILE A 105 -11.41 37.33 12.59
CA ILE A 105 -9.95 37.22 12.45
C ILE A 105 -9.46 35.87 13.02
N PRO A 106 -9.08 34.89 12.18
CA PRO A 106 -8.78 33.52 12.59
C PRO A 106 -7.60 33.35 13.56
N GLN A 107 -6.70 34.32 13.67
CA GLN A 107 -5.49 34.21 14.50
C GLN A 107 -5.72 34.65 15.97
N LEU A 108 -6.86 35.29 16.27
CA LEU A 108 -7.32 35.59 17.63
C LEU A 108 -8.85 35.38 17.70
N ALA A 109 -9.29 34.13 17.53
CA ALA A 109 -10.69 33.78 17.77
C ALA A 109 -11.05 34.10 19.24
N GLU A 110 -11.76 35.21 19.44
CA GLU A 110 -12.26 35.61 20.76
C GLU A 110 -13.69 35.10 20.90
N LYS A 111 -13.91 34.22 21.89
CA LYS A 111 -15.23 33.64 22.21
C LYS A 111 -15.60 34.04 23.63
N ALA A 112 -16.78 34.61 23.81
CA ALA A 112 -17.33 34.91 25.12
C ALA A 112 -18.65 34.16 25.31
N GLY A 113 -18.90 33.74 26.54
CA GLY A 113 -20.12 33.05 26.93
C GLY A 113 -20.62 33.59 28.25
N PHE A 114 -21.86 34.06 28.29
CA PHE A 114 -22.57 34.40 29.52
C PHE A 114 -23.57 33.30 29.82
N VAL A 115 -23.67 32.88 31.08
CA VAL A 115 -24.69 31.95 31.54
C VAL A 115 -25.26 32.43 32.88
N TRP A 116 -26.58 32.34 33.00
CA TRP A 116 -27.30 32.44 34.26
C TRP A 116 -28.13 31.17 34.47
N ASN A 117 -27.96 30.53 35.62
CA ASN A 117 -28.73 29.36 36.01
C ASN A 117 -29.92 29.80 36.88
N ALA A 118 -31.14 29.56 36.40
CA ALA A 118 -32.36 29.94 37.11
C ALA A 118 -32.53 29.18 38.44
N GLU A 119 -32.17 27.90 38.53
CA GLU A 119 -32.32 27.08 39.74
C GLU A 119 -31.41 27.57 40.87
N THR A 120 -30.16 27.90 40.54
CA THR A 120 -29.16 28.31 41.53
C THR A 120 -29.05 29.82 41.69
N ASN A 121 -29.70 30.59 40.81
CA ASN A 121 -29.54 32.03 40.65
C ASN A 121 -28.08 32.48 40.54
N GLN A 122 -27.24 31.72 39.84
CA GLN A 122 -25.81 32.04 39.68
C GLN A 122 -25.50 32.46 38.27
N MET A 123 -24.58 33.42 38.13
CA MET A 123 -24.05 33.84 36.85
C MET A 123 -22.57 33.46 36.71
N ALA A 124 -22.20 33.15 35.47
CA ALA A 124 -20.83 33.02 35.07
C ALA A 124 -20.62 33.59 33.67
N VAL A 125 -19.40 34.05 33.45
CA VAL A 125 -18.91 34.49 32.15
C VAL A 125 -17.60 33.78 31.85
N LEU A 126 -17.47 33.27 30.65
CA LEU A 126 -16.21 32.80 30.12
C LEU A 126 -15.73 33.75 29.03
N ILE A 127 -14.42 33.96 28.97
CA ILE A 127 -13.74 34.72 27.93
C ILE A 127 -12.57 33.87 27.45
N SER A 128 -12.59 33.48 26.18
CA SER A 128 -11.52 32.76 25.51
C SER A 128 -10.81 33.70 24.54
N LYS A 129 -9.54 33.97 24.80
CA LYS A 129 -8.67 34.82 23.97
C LYS A 129 -7.34 34.13 23.70
N GLY A 130 -6.99 33.97 22.42
CA GLY A 130 -5.69 33.41 22.03
C GLY A 130 -5.41 32.00 22.58
N GLY A 131 -6.46 31.18 22.76
CA GLY A 131 -6.37 29.82 23.32
C GLY A 131 -6.36 29.74 24.85
N VAL A 132 -6.36 30.86 25.56
CA VAL A 132 -6.53 30.92 27.02
C VAL A 132 -7.99 31.23 27.33
N THR A 133 -8.63 30.38 28.15
CA THR A 133 -10.00 30.63 28.62
C THR A 133 -10.01 30.94 30.11
N GLU A 134 -10.61 32.07 30.45
CA GLU A 134 -10.83 32.52 31.83
C GLU A 134 -12.32 32.41 32.17
N ILE A 135 -12.62 31.91 33.37
CA ILE A 135 -13.99 31.79 33.89
C ILE A 135 -14.16 32.70 35.10
N PHE A 136 -15.14 33.58 35.02
CA PHE A 136 -15.59 34.46 36.08
C PHE A 136 -16.94 33.97 36.56
N ALA A 137 -17.03 33.43 37.77
CA ALA A 137 -18.27 32.88 38.33
C ALA A 137 -18.56 33.43 39.72
N GLU A 138 -19.82 33.69 40.03
CA GLU A 138 -20.22 34.13 41.36
C GLU A 138 -20.04 33.02 42.41
N ALA A 139 -19.59 33.40 43.60
CA ALA A 139 -19.49 32.48 44.73
C ALA A 139 -20.87 32.16 45.31
N VAL A 140 -21.14 30.88 45.60
CA VAL A 140 -22.39 30.48 46.26
C VAL A 140 -22.29 30.77 47.75
N GLU A 141 -23.10 31.70 48.26
CA GLU A 141 -23.06 32.20 49.65
C GLU A 141 -23.20 31.12 50.75
N LYS A 142 -23.48 29.84 50.41
CA LYS A 142 -23.69 28.76 51.38
C LYS A 142 -22.79 27.52 51.24
N LYS A 143 -21.79 27.52 50.37
CA LYS A 143 -20.83 26.41 50.27
C LYS A 143 -19.42 26.94 50.00
N ALA A 144 -18.51 26.72 50.94
CA ALA A 144 -17.10 27.11 50.89
C ALA A 144 -16.25 26.35 49.83
N LYS A 145 -16.88 25.78 48.80
CA LYS A 145 -16.22 25.25 47.61
C LYS A 145 -16.82 25.98 46.41
N ALA A 146 -15.97 26.57 45.57
CA ALA A 146 -16.36 27.10 44.27
C ALA A 146 -17.16 26.02 43.53
N VAL A 147 -18.47 26.23 43.40
CA VAL A 147 -19.30 25.35 42.58
C VAL A 147 -18.99 25.72 41.15
N LEU A 148 -18.45 24.78 40.39
CA LEU A 148 -18.16 25.00 38.98
C LEU A 148 -19.48 25.32 38.26
N PRO A 149 -19.55 26.42 37.49
CA PRO A 149 -20.77 26.78 36.77
C PRO A 149 -21.14 25.69 35.76
N VAL A 150 -22.45 25.47 35.61
CA VAL A 150 -22.99 24.55 34.60
C VAL A 150 -23.10 25.31 33.28
N TRP A 151 -22.43 24.82 32.24
CA TRP A 151 -22.39 25.44 30.93
C TRP A 151 -23.35 24.76 29.94
N PRO A 152 -23.94 25.52 28.99
CA PRO A 152 -24.70 24.96 27.88
C PRO A 152 -23.77 24.24 26.89
N ASP A 153 -24.30 23.30 26.11
CA ASP A 153 -23.51 22.41 25.24
C ASP A 153 -22.56 23.18 24.31
N GLU A 154 -22.99 24.33 23.79
CA GLU A 154 -22.18 25.19 22.89
C GLU A 154 -20.91 25.75 23.57
N LEU A 155 -20.91 25.88 24.89
CA LEU A 155 -19.84 26.49 25.69
C LEU A 155 -19.05 25.47 26.52
N VAL A 156 -19.48 24.22 26.57
CA VAL A 156 -18.85 23.17 27.39
C VAL A 156 -17.39 22.96 27.03
N ASP A 157 -17.03 22.96 25.74
CA ASP A 157 -15.65 22.71 25.33
C ASP A 157 -14.71 23.88 25.70
N TYR A 158 -15.20 25.12 25.66
CA TYR A 158 -14.48 26.29 26.15
C TYR A 158 -14.28 26.22 27.67
N ALA A 159 -15.31 25.83 28.41
CA ALA A 159 -15.21 25.67 29.86
C ALA A 159 -14.19 24.58 30.28
N LYS A 160 -14.05 23.51 29.49
CA LYS A 160 -13.04 22.48 29.72
C LYS A 160 -11.62 23.02 29.53
N MET A 161 -11.40 23.90 28.55
CA MET A 161 -10.09 24.53 28.31
C MET A 161 -9.62 25.35 29.53
N ALA A 162 -10.53 26.07 30.19
CA ALA A 162 -10.23 26.81 31.43
C ALA A 162 -9.92 25.90 32.62
N SER A 163 -10.47 24.68 32.61
CA SER A 163 -10.37 23.73 33.72
C SER A 163 -9.07 22.91 33.71
N ASN A 164 -8.30 22.93 32.61
CA ASN A 164 -7.07 22.13 32.50
C ASN A 164 -5.88 22.88 31.84
N PRO A 165 -5.41 23.99 32.44
CA PRO A 165 -4.31 24.79 31.89
C PRO A 165 -2.99 24.00 31.75
N GLU A 166 -2.77 22.97 32.59
CA GLU A 166 -1.59 22.10 32.53
C GLU A 166 -1.51 21.28 31.24
N GLN A 167 -2.66 20.81 30.72
CA GLN A 167 -2.72 20.02 29.50
C GLN A 167 -2.45 20.89 28.26
N LEU A 168 -2.89 22.15 28.27
CA LEU A 168 -2.58 23.10 27.20
C LEU A 168 -1.06 23.40 27.14
N LEU A 169 -0.44 23.64 28.30
CA LEU A 169 1.01 23.82 28.38
C LEU A 169 1.77 22.58 27.92
N GLN A 170 1.35 21.37 28.33
CA GLN A 170 1.98 20.13 27.87
C GLN A 170 1.85 19.95 26.36
N GLN A 171 0.69 20.27 25.78
CA GLN A 171 0.47 20.14 24.34
C GLN A 171 1.31 21.16 23.54
N GLN A 172 1.40 22.39 24.02
CA GLN A 172 2.28 23.40 23.43
C GLN A 172 3.75 22.99 23.54
N LEU A 173 4.17 22.45 24.69
CA LEU A 173 5.55 22.01 24.89
C LEU A 173 5.91 20.81 23.99
N GLU A 174 5.00 19.84 23.83
CA GLU A 174 5.20 18.71 22.91
C GLU A 174 5.23 19.16 21.44
N GLN A 175 4.33 20.07 21.02
CA GLN A 175 4.40 20.64 19.67
C GLN A 175 5.72 21.40 19.43
N GLN A 176 6.15 22.18 20.41
CA GLN A 176 7.39 22.94 20.32
C GLN A 176 8.62 22.03 20.29
N LYS A 177 8.62 20.95 21.08
CA LYS A 177 9.66 19.89 21.05
C LYS A 177 9.71 19.18 19.70
N GLN A 178 8.55 18.88 19.11
CA GLN A 178 8.48 18.22 17.81
C GLN A 178 9.04 19.11 16.68
N GLN A 179 8.71 20.41 16.69
CA GLN A 179 9.23 21.36 15.70
C GLN A 179 10.71 21.72 15.89
N LEU A 180 11.15 21.98 17.12
CA LEU A 180 12.51 22.47 17.37
C LEU A 180 13.56 21.36 17.48
N LEU A 181 13.16 20.14 17.85
CA LEU A 181 14.11 19.07 18.16
C LEU A 181 14.00 17.88 17.23
N GLU A 182 12.81 17.29 17.08
CA GLU A 182 12.66 16.04 16.30
C GLU A 182 12.84 16.27 14.80
N GLN A 183 12.21 17.31 14.24
CA GLN A 183 12.26 17.58 12.80
C GLN A 183 13.69 17.88 12.30
N PRO A 184 14.48 18.77 12.96
CA PRO A 184 15.85 19.03 12.54
C PRO A 184 16.77 17.81 12.74
N GLN A 185 16.57 17.02 13.79
CA GLN A 185 17.35 15.82 14.04
C GLN A 185 17.13 14.76 12.95
N GLN A 186 15.88 14.57 12.52
CA GLN A 186 15.55 13.64 11.43
C GLN A 186 16.14 14.10 10.09
N GLN A 187 16.09 15.40 9.80
CA GLN A 187 16.74 15.97 8.60
C GLN A 187 18.26 15.80 8.63
N LEU A 188 18.89 16.04 9.78
CA LEU A 188 20.34 15.84 9.94
C LEU A 188 20.72 14.37 9.72
N GLN A 189 19.95 13.43 10.25
CA GLN A 189 20.22 12.00 10.10
C GLN A 189 20.07 11.54 8.64
N GLN A 190 19.06 12.04 7.93
CA GLN A 190 18.91 11.79 6.48
C GLN A 190 20.06 12.39 5.68
N ALA A 191 20.51 13.60 6.02
CA ALA A 191 21.63 14.25 5.35
C ALA A 191 22.95 13.50 5.56
N ILE A 192 23.20 12.98 6.75
CA ILE A 192 24.38 12.16 7.06
C ILE A 192 24.38 10.87 6.25
N GLU A 193 23.25 10.14 6.18
CA GLU A 193 23.19 8.89 5.41
C GLU A 193 23.35 9.17 3.90
N ALA A 194 22.76 10.25 3.39
CA ALA A 194 22.95 10.67 2.00
C ALA A 194 24.42 10.99 1.69
N GLN A 195 25.13 11.69 2.58
CA GLN A 195 26.56 11.96 2.42
C GLN A 195 27.40 10.69 2.46
N LYS A 196 27.10 9.75 3.37
CA LYS A 196 27.79 8.47 3.45
C LYS A 196 27.64 7.67 2.15
N GLN A 197 26.44 7.63 1.58
CA GLN A 197 26.19 6.96 0.31
C GLN A 197 27.01 7.57 -0.84
N GLN A 198 27.08 8.91 -0.89
CA GLN A 198 27.79 9.64 -1.97
C GLN A 198 29.31 9.62 -1.83
N LEU A 199 29.84 9.77 -0.61
CA LEU A 199 31.28 9.96 -0.38
C LEU A 199 32.03 8.68 -0.05
N ILE A 200 31.33 7.64 0.43
CA ILE A 200 31.97 6.40 0.88
C ILE A 200 31.53 5.22 0.03
N ASP A 201 30.23 4.95 -0.05
CA ASP A 201 29.76 3.68 -0.60
C ASP A 201 29.84 3.66 -2.14
N ALA A 202 29.40 4.71 -2.82
CA ALA A 202 29.52 4.80 -4.28
C ALA A 202 30.98 4.79 -4.78
N PRO A 203 31.92 5.57 -4.21
CA PRO A 203 33.32 5.52 -4.62
C PRO A 203 33.98 4.15 -4.37
N LYS A 204 33.67 3.48 -3.25
CA LYS A 204 34.15 2.10 -2.99
C LYS A 204 33.66 1.12 -4.04
N GLN A 205 32.39 1.22 -4.43
CA GLN A 205 31.82 0.33 -5.45
C GLN A 205 32.44 0.58 -6.83
N GLN A 206 32.66 1.84 -7.20
CA GLN A 206 33.35 2.20 -8.44
C GLN A 206 34.81 1.70 -8.45
N LEU A 207 35.54 1.87 -7.34
CA LEU A 207 36.91 1.36 -7.23
C LEU A 207 36.96 -0.15 -7.38
N LYS A 208 36.04 -0.89 -6.76
CA LYS A 208 35.96 -2.35 -6.88
C LYS A 208 35.70 -2.78 -8.32
N GLN A 209 34.73 -2.14 -8.99
CA GLN A 209 34.44 -2.42 -10.40
C GLN A 209 35.64 -2.11 -11.32
N ALA A 210 36.36 -1.02 -11.06
CA ALA A 210 37.56 -0.66 -11.81
C ALA A 210 38.68 -1.70 -11.63
N ILE A 211 38.90 -2.17 -10.39
CA ILE A 211 39.87 -3.24 -10.10
C ILE A 211 39.48 -4.53 -10.82
N ASP A 212 38.21 -4.93 -10.75
CA ASP A 212 37.72 -6.15 -11.41
C ASP A 212 37.86 -6.06 -12.94
N ALA A 213 37.53 -4.90 -13.53
CA ALA A 213 37.71 -4.65 -14.96
C ALA A 213 39.20 -4.70 -15.36
N GLN A 214 40.07 -4.09 -14.55
CA GLN A 214 41.51 -4.08 -14.81
C GLN A 214 42.11 -5.50 -14.69
N LYS A 215 41.65 -6.31 -13.74
CA LYS A 215 42.04 -7.72 -13.60
C LYS A 215 41.63 -8.52 -14.84
N GLN A 216 40.41 -8.33 -15.33
CA GLN A 216 39.92 -9.01 -16.52
C GLN A 216 40.78 -8.68 -17.76
N GLN A 217 41.13 -7.40 -17.93
CA GLN A 217 41.90 -6.93 -19.10
C GLN A 217 43.38 -7.29 -19.06
N LEU A 218 44.03 -7.21 -17.89
CA LEU A 218 45.49 -7.39 -17.78
C LEU A 218 45.92 -8.81 -17.45
N ILE A 219 45.05 -9.62 -16.85
CA ILE A 219 45.42 -10.95 -16.35
C ILE A 219 44.65 -12.03 -17.10
N GLU A 220 43.32 -12.00 -17.04
CA GLU A 220 42.52 -13.12 -17.55
C GLU A 220 42.51 -13.20 -19.09
N ALA A 221 42.29 -12.07 -19.78
CA ALA A 221 42.27 -12.07 -21.25
C ALA A 221 43.63 -12.45 -21.87
N PRO A 222 44.77 -11.89 -21.41
CA PRO A 222 46.09 -12.28 -21.93
C PRO A 222 46.42 -13.75 -21.63
N LYS A 223 46.00 -14.28 -20.47
CA LYS A 223 46.18 -15.69 -20.12
C LYS A 223 45.42 -16.60 -21.09
N GLN A 224 44.15 -16.30 -21.38
CA GLN A 224 43.37 -17.05 -22.36
C GLN A 224 43.97 -16.99 -23.77
N GLN A 225 44.46 -15.82 -24.19
CA GLN A 225 45.13 -15.68 -25.49
C GLN A 225 46.41 -16.51 -25.56
N LEU A 226 47.19 -16.55 -24.48
CA LEU A 226 48.40 -17.37 -24.40
C LEU A 226 48.07 -18.87 -24.46
N GLU A 227 47.05 -19.32 -23.74
CA GLU A 227 46.58 -20.72 -23.78
C GLU A 227 46.15 -21.12 -25.20
N GLN A 228 45.33 -20.29 -25.86
CA GLN A 228 44.91 -20.53 -27.25
C GLN A 228 46.08 -20.54 -28.22
N ALA A 229 47.06 -19.66 -28.04
CA ALA A 229 48.25 -19.61 -28.90
C ALA A 229 49.13 -20.86 -28.72
N ILE A 230 49.28 -21.35 -27.49
CA ILE A 230 50.01 -22.59 -27.18
C ILE A 230 49.29 -23.79 -27.83
N ASP A 231 47.97 -23.88 -27.68
CA ASP A 231 47.18 -24.96 -28.28
C ASP A 231 47.26 -24.94 -29.82
N ALA A 232 47.18 -23.75 -30.42
CA ALA A 232 47.35 -23.58 -31.87
C ALA A 232 48.75 -24.01 -32.33
N GLN A 233 49.81 -23.63 -31.60
CA GLN A 233 51.18 -24.06 -31.91
C GLN A 233 51.34 -25.58 -31.80
N LYS A 234 50.77 -26.20 -30.75
CA LYS A 234 50.80 -27.66 -30.58
C LYS A 234 50.12 -28.36 -31.75
N GLN A 235 48.98 -27.86 -32.20
CA GLN A 235 48.25 -28.43 -33.33
C GLN A 235 49.05 -28.34 -34.64
N GLN A 236 49.74 -27.22 -34.88
CA GLN A 236 50.53 -27.00 -36.10
C GLN A 236 51.88 -27.74 -36.11
N LEU A 237 52.58 -27.78 -34.98
CA LEU A 237 53.96 -28.29 -34.92
C LEU A 237 54.05 -29.77 -34.55
N ILE A 238 53.04 -30.31 -33.87
CA ILE A 238 53.08 -31.68 -33.35
C ILE A 238 52.00 -32.53 -34.01
N GLU A 239 50.74 -32.16 -33.89
CA GLU A 239 49.64 -33.03 -34.33
C GLU A 239 49.53 -33.13 -35.86
N ALA A 240 49.59 -31.99 -36.58
CA ALA A 240 49.50 -32.01 -38.04
C ALA A 240 50.68 -32.76 -38.70
N PRO A 241 51.96 -32.55 -38.32
CA PRO A 241 53.07 -33.31 -38.86
C PRO A 241 53.00 -34.80 -38.51
N LYS A 242 52.54 -35.14 -37.31
CA LYS A 242 52.34 -36.54 -36.90
C LYS A 242 51.29 -37.23 -37.80
N GLN A 243 50.15 -36.60 -38.05
CA GLN A 243 49.14 -37.13 -38.97
C GLN A 243 49.64 -37.25 -40.40
N GLN A 244 50.44 -36.28 -40.87
CA GLN A 244 51.06 -36.36 -42.19
C GLN A 244 52.05 -37.52 -42.29
N LEU A 245 52.87 -37.76 -41.26
CA LEU A 245 53.79 -38.88 -41.20
C LEU A 245 53.03 -40.22 -41.20
N GLU A 246 51.97 -40.34 -40.41
CA GLU A 246 51.12 -41.55 -40.36
C GLU A 246 50.52 -41.86 -41.73
N ARG A 247 49.95 -40.85 -42.42
CA ARG A 247 49.43 -41.02 -43.79
C ARG A 247 50.51 -41.39 -44.80
N ALA A 248 51.72 -40.82 -44.67
CA ALA A 248 52.82 -41.12 -45.57
C ALA A 248 53.33 -42.56 -45.38
N ILE A 249 53.40 -43.04 -44.13
CA ILE A 249 53.73 -44.42 -43.81
C ILE A 249 52.67 -45.37 -44.37
N ASP A 250 51.39 -45.08 -44.17
CA ASP A 250 50.29 -45.89 -44.71
C ASP A 250 50.33 -45.94 -46.23
N ALA A 251 50.57 -44.80 -46.89
CA ALA A 251 50.71 -44.75 -48.34
C ALA A 251 51.92 -45.57 -48.84
N GLN A 252 53.07 -45.49 -48.17
CA GLN A 252 54.24 -46.31 -48.51
C GLN A 252 53.97 -47.80 -48.33
N LYS A 253 53.31 -48.19 -47.23
CA LYS A 253 52.93 -49.57 -46.98
C LYS A 253 52.03 -50.11 -48.09
N GLN A 254 51.06 -49.31 -48.50
CA GLN A 254 50.13 -49.70 -49.56
C GLN A 254 50.84 -49.87 -50.91
N GLN A 255 51.82 -49.02 -51.23
CA GLN A 255 52.60 -49.10 -52.47
C GLN A 255 53.64 -50.22 -52.48
N LEU A 256 54.34 -50.47 -51.38
CA LEU A 256 55.49 -51.39 -51.33
C LEU A 256 55.13 -52.81 -50.89
N ILE A 257 54.05 -52.98 -50.14
CA ILE A 257 53.66 -54.27 -49.57
C ILE A 257 52.35 -54.73 -50.17
N ASP A 258 51.28 -53.95 -50.01
CA ASP A 258 49.93 -54.44 -50.32
C ASP A 258 49.70 -54.56 -51.83
N ALA A 259 50.10 -53.56 -52.62
CA ALA A 259 49.94 -53.59 -54.08
C ALA A 259 50.79 -54.69 -54.75
N PRO A 260 52.11 -54.85 -54.45
CA PRO A 260 52.89 -55.96 -55.01
C PRO A 260 52.38 -57.32 -54.57
N LYS A 261 51.89 -57.46 -53.33
CA LYS A 261 51.27 -58.69 -52.86
C LYS A 261 50.02 -59.02 -53.67
N GLN A 262 49.12 -58.05 -53.89
CA GLN A 262 47.96 -58.24 -54.78
C GLN A 262 48.36 -58.61 -56.20
N GLN A 263 49.39 -57.96 -56.76
CA GLN A 263 49.88 -58.29 -58.10
C GLN A 263 50.44 -59.72 -58.17
N LEU A 264 51.16 -60.16 -57.14
CA LEU A 264 51.67 -61.53 -57.05
C LEU A 264 50.53 -62.55 -56.94
N GLU A 265 49.52 -62.28 -56.12
CA GLU A 265 48.31 -63.11 -56.00
C GLU A 265 47.59 -63.22 -57.35
N GLN A 266 47.37 -62.11 -58.05
CA GLN A 266 46.76 -62.11 -59.39
C GLN A 266 47.61 -62.86 -60.42
N ALA A 267 48.94 -62.74 -60.36
CA ALA A 267 49.84 -63.43 -61.28
C ALA A 267 49.85 -64.95 -61.03
N ILE A 268 49.82 -65.38 -59.76
CA ILE A 268 49.69 -66.79 -59.39
C ILE A 268 48.35 -67.34 -59.87
N ASP A 269 47.25 -66.62 -59.65
CA ASP A 269 45.93 -67.02 -60.13
C ASP A 269 45.90 -67.14 -61.66
N ALA A 270 46.50 -66.18 -62.38
CA ALA A 270 46.61 -66.23 -63.83
C ALA A 270 47.46 -67.44 -64.31
N GLN A 271 48.59 -67.73 -63.66
CA GLN A 271 49.40 -68.90 -63.98
C GLN A 271 48.65 -70.20 -63.73
N LYS A 272 47.94 -70.30 -62.60
CA LYS A 272 47.11 -71.46 -62.27
C LYS A 272 46.04 -71.69 -63.34
N GLN A 273 45.38 -70.62 -63.79
CA GLN A 273 44.38 -70.67 -64.85
C GLN A 273 44.99 -71.21 -66.16
N GLN A 274 46.20 -70.78 -66.52
CA GLN A 274 46.88 -71.18 -67.75
C GLN A 274 47.48 -72.59 -67.72
N LEU A 275 48.07 -73.02 -66.60
CA LEU A 275 48.83 -74.27 -66.52
C LEU A 275 48.01 -75.45 -66.01
N ILE A 276 46.97 -75.20 -65.21
CA ILE A 276 46.18 -76.25 -64.58
C ILE A 276 44.78 -76.26 -65.18
N ASP A 277 44.07 -75.14 -65.08
CA ASP A 277 42.64 -75.14 -65.38
C ASP A 277 42.34 -75.22 -66.88
N ALA A 278 43.04 -74.44 -67.71
CA ALA A 278 42.86 -74.48 -69.17
C ALA A 278 43.26 -75.83 -69.80
N PRO A 279 44.43 -76.44 -69.48
CA PRO A 279 44.78 -77.75 -70.00
C PRO A 279 43.84 -78.85 -69.49
N LYS A 280 43.37 -78.75 -68.25
CA LYS A 280 42.35 -79.67 -67.72
C LYS A 280 41.04 -79.54 -68.49
N GLN A 281 40.60 -78.33 -68.83
CA GLN A 281 39.43 -78.12 -69.69
C GLN A 281 39.66 -78.66 -71.11
N GLN A 282 40.83 -78.44 -71.70
CA GLN A 282 41.15 -78.98 -73.02
C GLN A 282 41.18 -80.52 -73.01
N LEU A 283 41.74 -81.13 -71.97
CA LEU A 283 41.72 -82.59 -71.80
C LEU A 283 40.28 -83.09 -71.63
N GLN A 284 39.46 -82.38 -70.87
CA GLN A 284 38.06 -82.73 -70.67
C GLN A 284 37.26 -82.63 -71.98
N GLN A 285 37.46 -81.57 -72.75
CA GLN A 285 36.88 -81.40 -74.09
C GLN A 285 37.40 -82.46 -75.08
N ALA A 286 38.68 -82.84 -75.01
CA ALA A 286 39.26 -83.87 -75.87
C ALA A 286 38.73 -85.27 -75.52
N ILE A 287 38.52 -85.58 -74.24
CA ILE A 287 37.86 -86.81 -73.79
C ILE A 287 36.41 -86.83 -74.29
N GLU A 288 35.70 -85.70 -74.19
CA GLU A 288 34.33 -85.57 -74.67
C GLU A 288 34.24 -85.71 -76.20
N ALA A 289 35.20 -85.15 -76.95
CA ALA A 289 35.32 -85.30 -78.40
C ALA A 289 35.70 -86.74 -78.83
N GLN A 290 36.52 -87.45 -78.05
CA GLN A 290 36.85 -88.86 -78.31
C GLN A 290 35.70 -89.82 -77.99
N LEU A 291 34.71 -89.39 -77.19
CA LEU A 291 33.49 -90.15 -76.94
C LEU A 291 32.43 -89.95 -78.04
N GLN A 292 32.59 -88.99 -78.94
CA GLN A 292 31.61 -88.71 -80.00
C GLN A 292 31.61 -89.64 -81.25
N PRO A 293 32.63 -90.43 -81.63
CA PRO A 293 32.52 -91.26 -82.82
C PRO A 293 31.86 -92.63 -82.58
N LEU A 294 31.34 -92.91 -81.38
CA LEU A 294 30.70 -94.20 -81.06
C LEU A 294 29.16 -94.19 -81.07
N SER A 295 28.50 -93.05 -81.34
CA SER A 295 27.04 -92.95 -81.26
C SER A 295 26.27 -92.69 -82.56
N GLU A 296 26.91 -92.55 -83.74
CA GLU A 296 26.15 -92.30 -84.97
C GLU A 296 26.64 -93.11 -86.18
N GLN A 297 26.03 -94.27 -86.37
CA GLN A 297 25.88 -94.94 -87.66
C GLN A 297 24.38 -95.06 -87.96
N PRO A 298 23.90 -94.66 -89.16
CA PRO A 298 22.72 -95.32 -89.73
C PRO A 298 22.84 -95.67 -91.23
N GLU A 299 22.25 -96.80 -91.60
CA GLU A 299 21.92 -97.26 -92.97
C GLU A 299 20.43 -97.71 -92.93
N PRO A 300 19.70 -97.94 -94.06
CA PRO A 300 19.75 -97.39 -95.44
C PRO A 300 18.35 -97.07 -96.06
N GLN A 301 18.27 -96.59 -97.33
CA GLN A 301 17.53 -97.21 -98.49
C GLN A 301 17.02 -96.26 -99.63
N LEU A 302 17.44 -96.56 -100.87
CA LEU A 302 16.74 -96.63 -102.19
C LEU A 302 15.70 -95.56 -102.66
N LYS A 303 15.87 -95.03 -103.91
CA LYS A 303 15.31 -95.55 -105.21
C LYS A 303 15.06 -94.44 -106.27
N LYS A 304 15.61 -94.59 -107.49
CA LYS A 304 14.88 -94.76 -108.79
C LYS A 304 15.73 -94.42 -110.04
N LEU A 305 15.61 -95.27 -111.06
CA LEU A 305 15.99 -95.04 -112.45
C LEU A 305 14.79 -95.41 -113.34
N ALA A 306 14.61 -94.69 -114.46
CA ALA A 306 14.36 -95.20 -115.81
C ALA A 306 13.28 -94.44 -116.60
N ALA A 307 13.68 -94.02 -117.81
CA ALA A 307 12.85 -93.68 -118.97
C ALA A 307 12.94 -94.83 -120.01
N PRO A 308 12.15 -94.81 -121.11
CA PRO A 308 12.53 -95.53 -122.33
C PRO A 308 12.35 -94.69 -123.62
N VAL A 309 13.02 -95.07 -124.71
CA VAL A 309 12.95 -94.43 -126.05
C VAL A 309 12.75 -95.51 -127.13
N PRO A 310 11.98 -95.25 -128.21
CA PRO A 310 12.47 -95.67 -129.54
C PRO A 310 12.03 -94.83 -130.79
N LYS A 311 13.00 -94.68 -131.73
CA LYS A 311 13.02 -94.72 -133.23
C LYS A 311 12.20 -93.80 -134.18
N GLN A 312 12.88 -93.45 -135.31
CA GLN A 312 12.43 -93.05 -136.69
C GLN A 312 11.65 -91.73 -136.88
N ASP A 313 11.74 -90.96 -137.97
CA ASP A 313 12.51 -91.00 -139.24
C ASP A 313 13.29 -89.68 -139.43
#